data_AF-A0A392UVM4-F1
#
_entry.id   AF-A0A392UVM4-F1
#
_cell.length_a   1.000
_cell.length_b   1.000
_cell.length_c   1.000
_cell.angle_alpha   90.00
_cell.angle_beta   90.00
_cell.angle_gamma   90.00
#
_symmetry.space_group_name_H-M   'P 1'
#
loop_
_entity.id
_entity.type
_entity.pdbx_description
1 polymer ?
#
loop_
_entity_poly.entity_id
_entity_poly.type
_entity_poly.pdbx_seq_one_letter_code
_entity_poly.pdbx_strand_id
1 'polypeptide(L)' 'KNRGNQGHRSPTPLRGNTPPRHSPPGSDEEDSRCPLSKEIMRAPIPPGFEKPPLLGTYDGQNDPDEHINNINAVL' A
#
# COMPACT_ATOMS: atom_id res chain seq x y z
N LYS A 1 3.18 -51.70 -13.50
CA LYS A 1 4.04 -50.96 -12.54
C LYS A 1 4.08 -49.50 -13.00
N ASN A 2 3.32 -48.64 -12.32
CA ASN A 2 3.15 -47.20 -12.62
C ASN A 2 4.48 -46.45 -12.58
N ARG A 3 4.72 -45.56 -13.55
CA ARG A 3 5.57 -44.37 -13.41
C ARG A 3 4.98 -43.24 -14.26
N GLY A 4 4.36 -42.28 -13.58
CA GLY A 4 3.84 -41.07 -14.18
C GLY A 4 4.95 -40.10 -14.58
N ASN A 5 4.59 -39.19 -15.47
CA ASN A 5 4.97 -37.77 -15.49
C ASN A 5 4.59 -37.21 -16.87
N GLN A 6 3.30 -36.95 -17.06
CA GLN A 6 2.87 -36.06 -18.14
C GLN A 6 2.97 -34.64 -17.60
N GLY A 7 4.05 -33.96 -17.98
CA GLY A 7 4.23 -32.55 -17.67
C GLY A 7 3.12 -31.75 -18.35
N HIS A 8 2.17 -31.25 -17.55
CA HIS A 8 1.21 -30.25 -17.98
C HIS A 8 1.95 -28.93 -18.18
N ARG A 9 2.64 -28.77 -19.31
CA ARG A 9 3.07 -27.46 -19.79
C ARG A 9 1.86 -26.81 -20.45
N SER A 10 1.16 -25.99 -19.69
CA SER A 10 0.22 -25.01 -20.24
C SER A 10 0.94 -24.21 -21.33
N PRO A 11 0.37 -24.04 -22.54
CA PRO A 11 0.92 -23.10 -23.50
C PRO A 11 0.78 -21.71 -22.89
N THR A 12 1.89 -21.04 -22.62
CA THR A 12 1.90 -19.62 -22.27
C THR A 12 1.17 -18.88 -23.39
N PRO A 13 0.12 -18.07 -23.11
CA PRO A 13 -0.50 -17.26 -24.15
C PRO A 13 0.57 -16.32 -24.71
N LEU A 14 0.85 -16.48 -26.01
CA LEU A 14 1.73 -15.62 -26.78
C LEU A 14 1.23 -14.18 -26.60
N ARG A 15 2.07 -13.32 -26.01
CA ARG A 15 1.80 -11.91 -25.71
C ARG A 15 1.69 -11.11 -27.02
N GLY A 16 0.59 -11.31 -27.74
CA GLY A 16 0.26 -10.65 -28.98
C GLY A 16 -0.85 -9.63 -28.75
N ASN A 17 -0.50 -8.35 -28.84
CA ASN A 17 -1.40 -7.24 -29.18
C ASN A 17 -2.64 -7.06 -28.30
N THR A 18 -2.46 -6.81 -27.00
CA THR A 18 -3.45 -5.99 -26.29
C THR A 18 -3.28 -4.54 -26.75
N PRO A 19 -4.33 -3.85 -27.23
CA PRO A 19 -4.29 -2.42 -27.47
C PRO A 19 -3.82 -1.71 -26.18
N PRO A 20 -3.06 -0.61 -26.26
CA PRO A 20 -2.84 0.23 -25.09
C PRO A 20 -4.22 0.55 -24.55
N ARG A 21 -4.49 0.19 -23.29
CA ARG A 21 -5.70 0.62 -22.59
C ARG A 21 -5.59 2.14 -22.46
N HIS A 22 -6.01 2.85 -23.50
CA HIS A 22 -6.28 4.27 -23.41
C HIS A 22 -7.47 4.39 -22.48
N SER A 23 -7.20 4.77 -21.24
CA SER A 23 -8.23 5.28 -20.34
C SER A 23 -8.98 6.38 -21.10
N PRO A 24 -10.32 6.39 -21.08
CA PRO A 24 -11.09 7.40 -21.79
C PRO A 24 -10.69 8.82 -21.31
N PRO A 25 -10.48 9.78 -22.22
CA PRO A 25 -10.18 11.16 -21.85
C PRO A 25 -11.46 11.76 -21.26
N GLY A 26 -11.43 12.06 -19.96
CA GLY A 26 -12.61 12.49 -19.21
C GLY A 26 -13.08 11.50 -18.15
N SER A 27 -12.21 10.60 -17.70
CA SER A 27 -12.33 9.87 -16.44
C SER A 27 -12.23 10.85 -15.25
N ASP A 28 -13.17 11.81 -15.16
CA ASP A 28 -13.56 12.51 -13.93
C ASP A 28 -14.50 11.58 -13.13
N GLU A 29 -14.18 10.29 -13.11
CA GLU A 29 -14.58 9.44 -12.01
C GLU A 29 -13.75 9.88 -10.81
N GLU A 30 -14.21 10.99 -10.21
CA GLU A 30 -14.15 11.27 -8.78
C GLU A 30 -13.69 10.01 -8.05
N ASP A 31 -12.39 9.92 -7.70
CA ASP A 31 -11.65 8.67 -7.43
C ASP A 31 -12.54 7.68 -6.69
N SER A 32 -13.27 6.86 -7.44
CA SER A 32 -14.43 6.11 -6.92
C SER A 32 -13.98 4.93 -6.05
N ARG A 33 -12.66 4.85 -5.84
CA ARG A 33 -11.95 3.98 -4.93
C ARG A 33 -11.78 4.61 -3.55
N CYS A 34 -12.06 5.89 -3.35
CA CYS A 34 -12.04 6.47 -2.02
C CYS A 34 -13.36 6.10 -1.32
N PRO A 35 -13.32 5.27 -0.25
CA PRO A 35 -14.53 4.91 0.48
C PRO A 35 -15.12 6.09 1.27
N LEU A 36 -14.47 7.26 1.25
CA LEU A 36 -14.85 8.47 1.98
C LEU A 36 -15.33 9.55 1.02
N SER A 37 -16.37 10.30 1.43
CA SER A 37 -16.85 11.44 0.66
C SER A 37 -15.85 12.61 0.70
N LYS A 38 -15.91 13.51 -0.31
CA LYS A 38 -15.11 14.75 -0.35
C LYS A 38 -15.24 15.58 0.93
N GLU A 39 -16.42 15.60 1.53
CA GLU A 39 -16.69 16.34 2.76
C GLU A 39 -15.85 15.78 3.92
N ILE A 40 -15.81 14.46 4.07
CA ILE A 40 -15.00 13.78 5.09
C ILE A 40 -13.51 14.01 4.83
N MET A 41 -13.06 13.89 3.58
CA MET A 41 -11.65 14.11 3.23
C MET A 41 -11.17 15.55 3.48
N ARG A 42 -12.08 16.53 3.42
CA ARG A 42 -11.80 17.96 3.63
C ARG A 42 -12.08 18.43 5.06
N ALA A 43 -12.71 17.60 5.88
CA ALA A 43 -13.00 17.95 7.26
C ALA A 43 -11.69 18.23 8.01
N PRO A 44 -11.65 19.29 8.85
CA PRO A 44 -10.48 19.55 9.66
C PRO A 44 -10.26 18.41 10.66
N ILE A 45 -8.99 18.10 10.93
CA ILE A 45 -8.62 17.16 11.98
C ILE A 45 -8.97 17.78 13.34
N PRO A 46 -9.66 17.06 14.24
CA PRO A 46 -9.97 17.58 15.57
C PRO A 46 -8.69 17.90 16.37
N PRO A 47 -8.73 18.89 17.28
CA PRO A 47 -7.59 19.19 18.15
C PRO A 47 -7.21 17.96 18.99
N GLY A 48 -5.91 17.70 19.14
CA GLY A 48 -5.37 16.52 19.82
C GLY A 48 -5.21 15.27 18.94
N PHE A 49 -5.57 15.36 17.66
CA PHE A 49 -5.32 14.33 16.64
C PHE A 49 -4.29 14.79 15.60
N GLU A 50 -3.48 15.79 15.94
CA GLU A 50 -2.40 16.24 15.06
C GLU A 50 -1.39 15.12 14.83
N LYS A 51 -0.61 15.27 13.75
CA LYS A 51 0.46 14.33 13.45
C LYS A 51 1.43 14.27 14.65
N PRO A 52 1.73 13.08 15.20
CA PRO A 52 2.69 12.96 16.28
C PRO A 52 4.08 13.44 15.83
N PRO A 53 4.97 13.81 16.78
CA PRO A 53 6.35 14.13 16.45
C PRO A 53 6.99 12.99 15.66
N LEU A 54 7.93 13.34 14.78
CA LEU A 54 8.68 12.36 14.01
C LEU A 54 9.55 11.54 14.98
N LEU A 55 9.14 10.31 15.25
CA LEU A 55 9.93 9.37 16.03
C LEU A 55 10.96 8.71 15.13
N GLY A 56 12.15 8.44 15.68
CA GLY A 56 13.15 7.62 15.00
C GLY A 56 12.59 6.23 14.69
N THR A 57 12.99 5.64 13.56
CA THR A 57 12.65 4.24 13.24
C THR A 57 13.63 3.31 13.93
N TYR A 58 13.14 2.26 14.57
CA TYR A 58 13.99 1.18 15.07
C TYR A 58 14.66 0.45 13.90
N ASP A 59 15.98 0.37 13.89
CA ASP A 59 16.79 -0.27 12.86
C ASP A 59 17.07 -1.76 13.14
N GLY A 60 16.65 -2.25 14.30
CA GLY A 60 16.91 -3.62 14.75
C GLY A 60 18.37 -3.90 15.11
N GLN A 61 19.21 -2.87 15.22
CA GLN A 61 20.62 -2.99 15.60
C GLN A 61 20.87 -2.59 17.05
N ASN A 62 20.19 -1.55 17.53
CA ASN A 62 20.32 -1.08 18.91
C ASN A 62 19.40 -1.86 19.86
N ASP A 63 19.58 -1.65 21.17
CA ASP A 63 18.72 -2.26 22.18
C ASP A 63 17.26 -1.73 22.08
N PRO A 64 16.24 -2.60 22.13
CA PRO A 64 14.85 -2.18 22.00
C PRO A 64 14.35 -1.37 23.20
N ASP A 65 14.86 -1.61 24.41
CA ASP A 65 14.47 -0.85 25.60
C ASP A 65 15.06 0.57 25.52
N GLU A 66 16.30 0.71 25.03
CA GLU A 66 16.90 2.02 24.72
C GLU A 66 16.10 2.79 23.66
N HIS A 67 15.65 2.12 22.60
CA HIS A 67 14.81 2.75 21.56
C HIS A 67 13.49 3.29 22.14
N ILE A 68 12.84 2.52 23.01
CA ILE A 68 11.61 2.94 23.70
C ILE A 68 11.88 4.14 24.61
N ASN A 69 12.99 4.14 25.36
CA ASN A 69 13.37 5.28 26.21
C ASN A 69 13.55 6.56 25.39
N ASN A 70 14.17 6.47 24.20
CA ASN A 70 14.32 7.60 23.30
C ASN A 70 12.98 8.11 22.76
N ILE A 71 11.99 7.23 22.55
CA ILE A 71 10.61 7.66 22.19
C ILE A 71 9.96 8.39 23.36
N ASN A 72 10.03 7.83 24.57
CA ASN A 72 9.43 8.43 25.77
C ASN A 72 10.06 9.78 26.14
N ALA A 73 11.30 10.04 25.75
CA ALA A 73 11.96 11.33 25.95
C ALA A 73 11.50 12.43 24.97
N VAL A 74 10.85 12.05 23.85
CA VAL A 74 10.40 12.96 22.78
C VAL A 74 8.90 13.25 22.85
N LEU A 75 8.13 12.41 23.56
CA LEU A 75 6.70 12.60 23.85
C LEU A 75 6.49 13.51 25.06
#